data_AF-A0A7C2A4V1-F1
#
_entry.id   AF-A0A7C2A4V1-F1
#
_cell.length_a   1.000
_cell.length_b   1.000
_cell.length_c   1.000
_cell.angle_alpha   90.00
_cell.angle_beta   90.00
_cell.angle_gamma   90.00
#
_symmetry.space_group_name_H-M   'P 1'
#
loop_
_entity.id
_entity.type
_entity.pdbx_description
1 polymer ?
#
loop_
_entity_poly.entity_id
_entity_poly.type
_entity_poly.pdbx_seq_one_letter_code
_entity_poly.pdbx_strand_id
1 'polypeptide(L)'
;MAFSNSAIKTLTSNDLWQRVPGNEHVKRALEVALAGSHSVMILGYPETQRPMVNLVQALYERSPEKVAIKLAIVCPCGYFQHPHKSCSCTPREIRHHYKRLKLHRYQIIIESSIPRLTDFLKPGEPFPDVEPRIIRAAQFKKDSTELCATSEALSLIEAACSKLAINLENALQIAGTIAALDQKTIIDPIHLAEAIQYSRIKV
;
A
#
# COMPACT_ATOMS: atom_id res chain seq x y z
N MET A 1 -12.76 26.55 21.65
CA MET A 1 -13.15 25.82 20.42
C MET A 1 -13.43 24.38 20.82
N ALA A 2 -14.71 23.98 20.81
CA ALA A 2 -15.09 22.62 21.20
C ALA A 2 -14.66 21.65 20.09
N PHE A 3 -13.75 20.72 20.41
CA PHE A 3 -13.46 19.59 19.54
C PHE A 3 -14.75 18.80 19.35
N SER A 4 -15.25 18.70 18.13
CA SER A 4 -16.45 17.94 17.82
C SER A 4 -16.25 16.47 18.21
N ASN A 5 -17.28 15.85 18.78
CA ASN A 5 -17.31 14.42 19.15
C ASN A 5 -16.98 13.44 18.00
N SER A 6 -16.78 13.92 16.78
CA SER A 6 -16.41 13.11 15.61
C SER A 6 -14.96 12.61 15.64
N ALA A 7 -13.98 13.43 16.06
CA ALA A 7 -12.56 13.03 16.04
C ALA A 7 -12.24 11.95 17.08
N ILE A 8 -12.96 11.95 18.21
CA ILE A 8 -12.83 10.92 19.25
C ILE A 8 -13.45 9.60 18.78
N LYS A 9 -14.51 9.63 17.97
CA LYS A 9 -15.15 8.43 17.41
C LYS A 9 -14.26 7.64 16.46
N THR A 10 -13.36 8.30 15.71
CA THR A 10 -12.47 7.62 14.74
C THR A 10 -11.40 6.77 15.45
N LEU A 11 -10.93 7.20 16.63
CA LEU A 11 -9.94 6.48 17.44
C LEU A 11 -10.55 5.29 18.21
N THR A 12 -11.86 5.32 18.46
CA THR A 12 -12.63 4.24 19.11
C THR A 12 -13.48 3.44 18.13
N SER A 13 -13.31 3.67 16.83
CA SER A 13 -14.08 2.98 15.79
C SER A 13 -13.71 1.50 15.75
N ASN A 14 -14.72 0.64 15.65
CA ASN A 14 -14.56 -0.78 15.36
C ASN A 14 -14.15 -1.01 13.89
N ASP A 15 -14.24 0.00 13.04
CA ASP A 15 -13.83 -0.07 11.64
C ASP A 15 -12.31 -0.02 11.47
N LEU A 16 -11.76 -0.97 10.71
CA LEU A 16 -10.32 -1.13 10.54
C LEU A 16 -9.67 0.07 9.81
N TRP A 17 -10.30 0.59 8.76
CA TRP A 17 -9.78 1.74 7.99
C TRP A 17 -9.84 3.04 8.76
N GLN A 18 -10.86 3.22 9.60
CA GLN A 18 -10.98 4.43 10.41
C GLN A 18 -9.93 4.51 11.53
N ARG A 19 -9.41 3.37 12.01
CA ARG A 19 -8.30 3.34 12.99
C ARG A 19 -6.97 3.86 12.43
N VAL A 20 -6.87 3.97 11.12
CA VAL A 20 -5.73 4.55 10.41
C VAL A 20 -6.20 5.77 9.62
N PRO A 21 -6.39 6.93 10.27
CA PRO A 21 -6.85 8.13 9.59
C PRO A 21 -5.86 8.58 8.52
N GLY A 22 -6.39 9.12 7.43
CA GLY A 22 -5.62 9.39 6.21
C GLY A 22 -5.02 8.10 5.63
N ASN A 23 -3.81 8.19 5.08
CA ASN A 23 -3.10 7.03 4.53
C ASN A 23 -3.92 6.23 3.49
N GLU A 24 -4.77 6.91 2.73
CA GLU A 24 -5.65 6.27 1.74
C GLU A 24 -4.84 5.50 0.68
N HIS A 25 -3.64 5.96 0.35
CA HIS A 25 -2.72 5.24 -0.53
C HIS A 25 -2.18 3.93 0.08
N VAL A 26 -1.97 3.88 1.41
CA VAL A 26 -1.59 2.63 2.10
C VAL A 26 -2.79 1.67 2.15
N LYS A 27 -3.98 2.20 2.44
CA LYS A 27 -5.23 1.43 2.44
C LYS A 27 -5.52 0.83 1.06
N ARG A 28 -5.37 1.62 0.00
CA ARG A 28 -5.48 1.15 -1.39
C ARG A 28 -4.43 0.08 -1.72
N ALA A 29 -3.18 0.29 -1.32
CA ALA A 29 -2.13 -0.72 -1.51
C ALA A 29 -2.45 -2.04 -0.79
N LEU A 30 -3.03 -1.98 0.41
CA LEU A 30 -3.48 -3.15 1.16
C LEU A 30 -4.69 -3.82 0.52
N GLU A 31 -5.66 -3.07 0.01
CA GLU A 31 -6.78 -3.61 -0.77
C GLU A 31 -6.28 -4.40 -2.00
N VAL A 32 -5.39 -3.81 -2.78
CA VAL A 32 -4.73 -4.47 -3.92
C VAL A 32 -3.98 -5.71 -3.46
N ALA A 33 -3.23 -5.62 -2.36
CA ALA A 33 -2.48 -6.75 -1.85
C ALA A 33 -3.35 -7.91 -1.40
N LEU A 34 -4.47 -7.63 -0.74
CA LEU A 34 -5.42 -8.63 -0.26
C LEU A 34 -6.18 -9.28 -1.41
N ALA A 35 -6.53 -8.53 -2.46
CA ALA A 35 -7.22 -9.07 -3.63
C ALA A 35 -6.32 -9.98 -4.49
N GLY A 36 -5.02 -9.65 -4.57
CA GLY A 36 -4.08 -10.32 -5.47
C GLY A 36 -3.06 -11.23 -4.78
N SER A 37 -3.13 -11.35 -3.45
CA SER A 37 -2.15 -12.04 -2.62
C SER A 37 -0.70 -11.53 -2.78
N HIS A 38 -0.55 -10.21 -2.86
CA HIS A 38 0.76 -9.56 -3.04
C HIS A 38 1.47 -9.26 -1.73
N SER A 39 2.77 -9.53 -1.65
CA SER A 39 3.56 -9.17 -0.47
C SER A 39 3.76 -7.66 -0.36
N VAL A 40 3.61 -7.13 0.86
CA VAL A 40 3.67 -5.68 1.16
C VAL A 40 4.74 -5.37 2.19
N MET A 41 5.57 -4.37 1.92
CA MET A 41 6.38 -3.67 2.90
C MET A 41 5.83 -2.27 3.12
N ILE A 42 5.40 -1.98 4.34
CA ILE A 42 5.00 -0.63 4.78
C ILE A 42 6.17 -0.01 5.52
N LEU A 43 6.74 1.05 4.96
CA LEU A 43 7.73 1.89 5.62
C LEU A 43 7.00 3.01 6.35
N GLY A 44 7.30 3.26 7.62
CA GLY A 44 6.60 4.30 8.38
C GLY A 44 7.45 4.99 9.43
N TYR A 45 6.85 6.05 9.98
CA TYR A 45 7.39 6.82 11.10
C TYR A 45 6.92 6.20 12.43
N PRO A 46 7.69 6.34 13.53
CA PRO A 46 7.34 5.80 14.84
C PRO A 46 5.88 6.05 15.26
N GLU A 47 5.35 7.24 15.00
CA GLU A 47 4.00 7.68 15.34
C GLU A 47 2.91 6.91 14.57
N THR A 48 3.23 6.48 13.36
CA THR A 48 2.29 5.76 12.48
C THR A 48 2.35 4.24 12.67
N GLN A 49 3.38 3.72 13.33
CA GLN A 49 3.60 2.27 13.39
C GLN A 49 2.54 1.54 14.20
N ARG A 50 2.19 2.03 15.40
CA ARG A 50 1.26 1.31 16.27
C ARG A 50 -0.14 1.17 15.66
N PRO A 51 -0.75 2.23 15.09
CA PRO A 51 -1.99 2.08 14.33
C PRO A 51 -1.88 1.07 13.18
N MET A 52 -0.77 1.10 12.42
CA MET A 52 -0.54 0.19 11.31
C MET A 52 -0.33 -1.27 11.74
N VAL A 53 0.39 -1.53 12.84
CA VAL A 53 0.56 -2.89 13.38
C VAL A 53 -0.78 -3.47 13.77
N ASN A 54 -1.59 -2.71 14.50
CA ASN A 54 -2.92 -3.13 14.91
C ASN A 54 -3.82 -3.44 13.71
N LEU A 55 -3.73 -2.62 12.67
CA LEU A 55 -4.45 -2.83 11.42
C LEU A 55 -4.02 -4.13 10.74
N VAL A 56 -2.72 -4.30 10.53
CA VAL A 56 -2.15 -5.48 9.86
C VAL A 56 -2.49 -6.76 10.64
N GLN A 57 -2.40 -6.74 11.98
CA GLN A 57 -2.81 -7.87 12.81
C GLN A 57 -4.28 -8.22 12.61
N ALA A 58 -5.17 -7.23 12.63
CA ALA A 58 -6.60 -7.47 12.43
C ALA A 58 -6.92 -7.98 11.01
N LEU A 59 -6.20 -7.53 9.99
CA LEU A 59 -6.32 -8.07 8.63
C LEU A 59 -5.84 -9.52 8.55
N TYR A 60 -4.74 -9.86 9.22
CA TYR A 60 -4.23 -11.23 9.28
C TYR A 60 -5.24 -12.21 9.90
N GLU A 61 -5.96 -11.78 10.94
CA GLU A 61 -6.96 -12.60 11.62
C GLU A 61 -8.22 -12.83 10.76
N ARG A 62 -8.50 -11.92 9.81
CA ARG A 62 -9.70 -11.96 8.94
C ARG A 62 -9.44 -12.53 7.56
N SER A 63 -8.21 -12.44 7.05
CA SER A 63 -7.92 -12.77 5.65
C SER A 63 -7.87 -14.29 5.42
N PRO A 64 -8.67 -14.84 4.49
CA PRO A 64 -8.60 -16.26 4.14
C PRO A 64 -7.30 -16.63 3.44
N GLU A 65 -6.71 -15.70 2.66
CA GLU A 65 -5.40 -15.88 2.04
C GLU A 65 -4.31 -15.18 2.86
N LYS A 66 -3.23 -15.89 3.17
CA LYS A 66 -2.13 -15.39 4.00
C LYS A 66 -1.23 -14.48 3.17
N VAL A 67 -1.57 -13.20 3.12
CA VAL A 67 -0.74 -12.17 2.50
C VAL A 67 0.44 -11.81 3.41
N ALA A 68 1.66 -11.71 2.87
CA ALA A 68 2.84 -11.32 3.64
C ALA A 68 2.92 -9.79 3.78
N ILE A 69 2.55 -9.24 4.94
CA ILE A 69 2.59 -7.81 5.22
C ILE A 69 3.63 -7.57 6.32
N LYS A 70 4.62 -6.73 6.02
CA LYS A 70 5.67 -6.34 6.96
C LYS A 70 5.71 -4.83 7.14
N LEU A 71 5.96 -4.41 8.37
CA LEU A 71 6.20 -3.01 8.70
C LEU A 71 7.68 -2.79 9.03
N ALA A 72 8.21 -1.65 8.63
CA ALA A 72 9.55 -1.20 9.00
C ALA A 72 9.59 0.30 9.23
N ILE A 73 10.57 0.76 10.01
CA ILE A 73 10.88 2.19 10.13
C ILE A 73 11.60 2.69 8.88
N VAL A 74 11.32 3.92 8.46
CA VAL A 74 11.95 4.56 7.28
C VAL A 74 13.47 4.70 7.41
N CYS A 75 14.02 4.87 8.62
CA CYS A 75 15.47 4.88 8.87
C CYS A 75 15.77 4.46 10.32
N PRO A 76 17.04 4.24 10.73
CA PRO A 76 17.36 3.84 12.10
C PRO A 76 16.81 4.77 13.19
N CYS A 77 16.83 6.09 12.98
CA CYS A 77 16.24 7.06 13.91
C CYS A 77 14.74 7.29 13.69
N GLY A 78 14.14 6.74 12.63
CA GLY A 78 12.72 6.86 12.31
C GLY A 78 12.24 8.16 11.65
N TYR A 79 13.11 9.14 11.39
CA TYR A 79 12.70 10.50 10.98
C TYR A 79 13.25 10.98 9.63
N PHE A 80 13.75 10.07 8.78
CA PHE A 80 14.19 10.42 7.43
C PHE A 80 13.02 10.99 6.63
N GLN A 81 13.18 12.21 6.08
CA GLN A 81 12.15 12.95 5.33
C GLN A 81 10.88 13.27 6.13
N HIS A 82 10.94 13.21 7.47
CA HIS A 82 9.80 13.58 8.31
C HIS A 82 9.53 15.10 8.24
N PRO A 83 8.27 15.55 8.05
CA PRO A 83 7.94 16.96 7.81
C PRO A 83 8.25 17.90 8.99
N HIS A 84 8.21 17.39 10.23
CA HIS A 84 8.37 18.21 11.45
C HIS A 84 9.52 17.80 12.37
N LYS A 85 10.25 16.72 12.08
CA LYS A 85 11.28 16.15 12.97
C LYS A 85 12.54 15.93 12.15
N SER A 86 13.68 16.31 12.73
CA SER A 86 14.97 16.18 12.04
C SER A 86 15.52 14.76 12.15
N CYS A 87 16.03 14.24 11.05
CA CYS A 87 16.74 12.96 11.01
C CYS A 87 18.18 13.14 11.53
N SER A 88 18.64 12.24 12.40
CA SER A 88 20.03 12.21 12.88
C SER A 88 20.92 11.22 12.11
N CYS A 89 20.35 10.46 11.17
CA CYS A 89 21.09 9.46 10.41
C CYS A 89 21.88 10.07 9.26
N THR A 90 23.09 9.57 9.05
CA THR A 90 23.90 9.83 7.86
C THR A 90 23.35 9.10 6.63
N PRO A 91 23.66 9.56 5.40
CA PRO A 91 23.29 8.85 4.18
C PRO A 91 23.84 7.41 4.09
N ARG A 92 24.94 7.11 4.77
CA ARG A 92 25.50 5.75 4.83
C ARG A 92 24.65 4.82 5.70
N GLU A 93 24.21 5.30 6.86
CA GLU A 93 23.35 4.54 7.77
C GLU A 93 21.98 4.25 7.15
N ILE A 94 21.40 5.24 6.46
CA ILE A 94 20.13 5.06 5.74
C ILE A 94 20.28 3.99 4.66
N ARG A 95 21.29 4.09 3.78
CA ARG A 95 21.53 3.07 2.75
C ARG A 95 21.76 1.67 3.34
N HIS A 96 22.52 1.57 4.44
CA HIS A 96 22.73 0.30 5.12
C HIS A 96 21.42 -0.26 5.70
N HIS A 97 20.58 0.59 6.27
CA HIS A 97 19.26 0.22 6.77
C HIS A 97 18.37 -0.36 5.67
N TYR A 98 18.20 0.35 4.54
CA TYR A 98 17.38 -0.11 3.41
C TYR A 98 17.88 -1.45 2.84
N LYS A 99 19.21 -1.65 2.76
CA LYS A 99 19.80 -2.94 2.36
C LYS A 99 19.37 -4.09 3.28
N ARG A 100 19.33 -3.87 4.60
CA ARG A 100 18.89 -4.89 5.58
C ARG A 100 17.39 -5.21 5.49
N LEU A 101 16.57 -4.26 5.05
CA LEU A 101 15.13 -4.48 4.88
C LEU A 101 14.79 -5.45 3.74
N LYS A 102 15.74 -5.69 2.81
CA LYS A 102 15.56 -6.58 1.66
C LYS A 102 14.28 -6.27 0.88
N LEU A 103 14.08 -4.99 0.57
CA LEU A 103 12.86 -4.47 -0.07
C LEU A 103 12.48 -5.22 -1.35
N HIS A 104 13.47 -5.67 -2.13
CA HIS A 104 13.29 -6.46 -3.35
C HIS A 104 12.49 -7.77 -3.17
N ARG A 105 12.28 -8.23 -1.93
CA ARG A 105 11.47 -9.42 -1.62
C ARG A 105 9.97 -9.16 -1.59
N TYR A 106 9.57 -7.88 -1.59
CA TYR A 106 8.19 -7.46 -1.49
C TYR A 106 7.75 -6.90 -2.84
N GLN A 107 6.54 -7.26 -3.27
CA GLN A 107 5.98 -6.79 -4.53
C GLN A 107 5.52 -5.33 -4.43
N ILE A 108 4.90 -4.98 -3.30
CA ILE A 108 4.42 -3.64 -3.00
C ILE A 108 5.28 -3.04 -1.89
N ILE A 109 5.88 -1.88 -2.16
CA ILE A 109 6.59 -1.09 -1.16
C ILE A 109 5.88 0.26 -1.05
N ILE A 110 5.36 0.57 0.14
CA ILE A 110 4.58 1.79 0.35
C ILE A 110 5.03 2.50 1.62
N GLU A 111 5.02 3.83 1.61
CA GLU A 111 5.35 4.65 2.76
C GLU A 111 4.08 5.19 3.42
N SER A 112 3.96 5.04 4.73
CA SER A 112 2.90 5.70 5.49
C SER A 112 3.16 7.21 5.56
N SER A 113 2.09 7.96 5.43
CA SER A 113 2.04 9.38 5.69
C SER A 113 1.69 9.66 7.15
N ILE A 114 2.12 10.83 7.63
CA ILE A 114 1.70 11.34 8.93
C ILE A 114 0.30 11.96 8.74
N PRO A 115 -0.72 11.47 9.47
CA PRO A 115 -2.06 12.01 9.35
C PRO A 115 -2.12 13.44 9.88
N ARG A 116 -2.78 14.31 9.13
CA ARG A 116 -3.11 15.69 9.52
C ARG A 116 -4.41 15.71 10.30
N LEU A 117 -4.67 16.80 11.02
CA LEU A 117 -5.93 16.98 11.77
C LEU A 117 -7.17 16.77 10.88
N THR A 118 -7.14 17.23 9.64
CA THR A 118 -8.25 17.06 8.68
C THR A 118 -8.58 15.61 8.39
N ASP A 119 -7.59 14.73 8.45
CA ASP A 119 -7.73 13.31 8.11
C ASP A 119 -8.48 12.55 9.22
N PHE A 120 -8.53 13.10 10.43
CA PHE A 120 -9.36 12.59 11.53
C PHE A 120 -10.81 13.09 11.45
N LEU A 121 -11.03 14.22 10.78
CA LEU A 121 -12.35 14.85 10.64
C LEU A 121 -13.11 14.34 9.42
N LYS A 122 -12.39 13.87 8.40
CA LYS A 122 -12.95 13.30 7.18
C LYS A 122 -12.65 11.80 7.17
N PRO A 123 -13.49 10.95 7.78
CA PRO A 123 -13.30 9.52 7.69
C PRO A 123 -13.35 9.11 6.22
N GLY A 124 -12.39 8.29 5.79
CA GLY A 124 -12.37 7.68 4.46
C GLY A 124 -13.45 6.61 4.33
N GLU A 125 -13.34 5.83 3.25
CA GLU A 125 -14.21 4.68 3.01
C GLU A 125 -14.09 3.65 4.16
N PRO A 126 -15.19 3.11 4.70
CA PRO A 126 -15.13 2.11 5.75
C PRO A 126 -14.74 0.72 5.20
N PHE A 127 -14.07 -0.09 6.00
CA PHE A 127 -13.57 -1.40 5.57
C PHE A 127 -14.68 -2.40 5.14
N PRO A 128 -15.88 -2.45 5.78
CA PRO A 128 -16.99 -3.27 5.31
C PRO A 128 -17.44 -3.00 3.87
N ASP A 129 -17.18 -1.81 3.32
CA ASP A 129 -17.50 -1.49 1.92
C ASP A 129 -16.37 -1.94 0.97
N VAL A 130 -15.15 -2.07 1.49
CA VAL A 130 -13.95 -2.52 0.75
C VAL A 130 -13.84 -4.04 0.73
N GLU A 131 -14.19 -4.73 1.82
CA GLU A 131 -14.08 -6.19 1.98
C GLU A 131 -14.79 -6.98 0.86
N PRO A 132 -16.04 -6.64 0.44
CA PRO A 132 -16.69 -7.28 -0.70
C PRO A 132 -15.96 -7.06 -2.02
N ARG A 133 -15.31 -5.90 -2.20
CA ARG A 133 -14.54 -5.59 -3.42
C ARG A 133 -13.32 -6.46 -3.54
N ILE A 134 -12.61 -6.66 -2.43
CA ILE A 134 -11.45 -7.56 -2.33
C ILE A 134 -11.87 -8.99 -2.70
N ILE A 135 -12.94 -9.50 -2.08
CA ILE A 135 -13.42 -10.87 -2.31
C ILE A 135 -13.82 -11.07 -3.78
N ARG A 136 -14.56 -10.10 -4.35
CA ARG A 136 -14.99 -10.15 -5.74
C ARG A 136 -13.81 -10.16 -6.71
N ALA A 137 -12.81 -9.31 -6.49
CA ALA A 137 -11.63 -9.25 -7.35
C ALA A 137 -10.78 -10.53 -7.25
N ALA A 138 -10.63 -11.09 -6.06
CA ALA A 138 -9.92 -12.35 -5.84
C ALA A 138 -10.60 -13.53 -6.56
N GLN A 139 -11.94 -13.58 -6.55
CA GLN A 139 -12.70 -14.58 -7.31
C GLN A 139 -12.56 -14.36 -8.82
N PHE A 140 -12.74 -13.13 -9.29
CA PHE A 140 -12.63 -12.78 -10.71
C PHE A 140 -11.27 -13.18 -11.31
N LYS A 141 -10.19 -13.02 -10.54
CA LYS A 141 -8.83 -13.40 -10.95
C LYS A 141 -8.64 -14.92 -11.01
N LYS A 142 -9.34 -15.71 -10.18
CA LYS A 142 -9.31 -17.18 -10.24
C LYS A 142 -10.03 -17.71 -11.46
N ASP A 143 -11.12 -17.05 -11.86
CA ASP A 143 -11.93 -17.45 -13.01
C ASP A 143 -11.33 -17.00 -14.36
N SER A 144 -10.50 -15.96 -14.34
CA SER A 144 -9.85 -15.42 -15.55
C SER A 144 -8.53 -16.16 -15.85
N THR A 145 -8.50 -16.92 -16.95
CA THR A 145 -7.31 -17.71 -17.35
C THR A 145 -6.29 -16.94 -18.18
N GLU A 146 -6.69 -15.86 -18.86
CA GLU A 146 -5.80 -15.03 -19.67
C GLU A 146 -5.91 -13.57 -19.29
N LEU A 147 -4.76 -13.00 -18.90
CA LEU A 147 -4.64 -11.59 -18.58
C LEU A 147 -3.97 -10.90 -19.76
N CYS A 148 -4.71 -10.01 -20.44
CA CYS A 148 -4.20 -9.31 -21.62
C CYS A 148 -3.86 -7.86 -21.26
N ALA A 149 -2.82 -7.29 -21.87
CA ALA A 149 -2.48 -5.88 -21.73
C ALA A 149 -2.70 -5.14 -23.05
N THR A 150 -3.16 -3.90 -22.97
CA THR A 150 -3.26 -3.01 -24.14
C THR A 150 -1.88 -2.65 -24.69
N SER A 151 -1.80 -2.29 -25.96
CA SER A 151 -0.54 -1.85 -26.60
C SER A 151 0.04 -0.60 -25.92
N GLU A 152 -0.84 0.26 -25.43
CA GLU A 152 -0.54 1.48 -24.69
C GLU A 152 0.02 1.16 -23.30
N ALA A 153 -0.54 0.16 -22.61
CA ALA A 153 0.00 -0.31 -21.34
C ALA A 153 1.40 -0.94 -21.54
N LEU A 154 1.59 -1.76 -22.58
CA LEU A 154 2.91 -2.31 -22.90
C LEU A 154 3.94 -1.22 -23.18
N SER A 155 3.56 -0.21 -23.98
CA SER A 155 4.42 0.95 -24.24
C SER A 155 4.79 1.72 -22.96
N LEU A 156 3.83 1.85 -22.03
CA LEU A 156 4.06 2.51 -20.74
C LEU A 156 5.07 1.75 -19.87
N ILE A 157 4.94 0.43 -19.75
CA ILE A 157 5.85 -0.35 -18.89
C ILE A 157 7.25 -0.43 -19.49
N GLU A 158 7.38 -0.53 -20.82
CA GLU A 158 8.67 -0.47 -21.51
C GLU A 158 9.39 0.86 -21.23
N ALA A 159 8.68 1.97 -21.37
CA ALA A 159 9.21 3.28 -21.05
C ALA A 159 9.60 3.40 -19.56
N ALA A 160 8.81 2.83 -18.65
CA ALA A 160 9.10 2.83 -17.22
C ALA A 160 10.34 1.99 -16.88
N CYS A 161 10.46 0.78 -17.43
CA CYS A 161 11.62 -0.11 -17.25
C CYS A 161 12.92 0.52 -17.75
N SER A 162 12.88 1.35 -18.80
CA SER A 162 14.06 2.05 -19.29
C SER A 162 14.62 3.12 -18.34
N LYS A 163 13.76 3.66 -17.46
CA LYS A 163 14.09 4.82 -16.58
C LYS A 163 14.13 4.48 -15.09
N LEU A 164 13.45 3.41 -14.68
CA LEU A 164 13.21 3.06 -13.29
C LEU A 164 13.63 1.62 -13.03
N ALA A 165 14.17 1.37 -11.84
CA ALA A 165 14.42 0.02 -11.36
C ALA A 165 13.09 -0.64 -10.94
N ILE A 166 12.41 -1.25 -11.90
CA ILE A 166 11.12 -1.93 -11.73
C ILE A 166 11.27 -3.41 -12.09
N ASN A 167 10.61 -4.27 -11.32
CA ASN A 167 10.41 -5.66 -11.70
C ASN A 167 9.15 -5.76 -12.58
N LEU A 168 9.33 -6.06 -13.87
CA LEU A 168 8.26 -6.13 -14.88
C LEU A 168 7.17 -7.13 -14.49
N GLU A 169 7.55 -8.33 -14.08
CA GLU A 169 6.60 -9.39 -13.72
C GLU A 169 5.74 -8.98 -12.52
N ASN A 170 6.36 -8.41 -11.49
CA ASN A 170 5.63 -7.89 -10.33
C ASN A 170 4.65 -6.78 -10.74
N ALA A 171 5.09 -5.83 -11.58
CA ALA A 171 4.25 -4.72 -12.01
C ALA A 171 3.02 -5.22 -12.80
N LEU A 172 3.20 -6.20 -13.69
CA LEU A 172 2.09 -6.81 -14.44
C LEU A 172 1.14 -7.59 -13.55
N GLN A 173 1.66 -8.37 -12.60
CA GLN A 173 0.83 -9.12 -11.64
C GLN A 173 -0.03 -8.19 -10.77
N ILE A 174 0.56 -7.09 -10.30
CA ILE A 174 -0.15 -6.07 -9.51
C ILE A 174 -1.18 -5.34 -10.38
N ALA A 175 -0.80 -4.93 -11.60
CA ALA A 175 -1.71 -4.28 -12.54
C ALA A 175 -2.91 -5.17 -12.90
N GLY A 176 -2.70 -6.48 -13.01
CA GLY A 176 -3.79 -7.44 -13.18
C GLY A 176 -4.77 -7.49 -12.03
N THR A 177 -4.27 -7.39 -10.81
CA THR A 177 -5.14 -7.31 -9.62
C THR A 177 -5.92 -6.00 -9.60
N ILE A 178 -5.29 -4.89 -9.98
CA ILE A 178 -5.96 -3.58 -10.08
C ILE A 178 -7.05 -3.64 -11.15
N ALA A 179 -6.78 -4.22 -12.32
CA ALA A 179 -7.78 -4.44 -13.36
C ALA A 179 -8.93 -5.33 -12.86
N ALA A 180 -8.65 -6.38 -12.08
CA ALA A 180 -9.66 -7.24 -11.48
C ALA A 180 -10.53 -6.50 -10.43
N LEU A 181 -9.96 -5.57 -9.66
CA LEU A 181 -10.72 -4.67 -8.78
C LEU A 181 -11.69 -3.79 -9.58
N ASP A 182 -11.32 -3.41 -10.79
CA ASP A 182 -12.15 -2.70 -11.77
C ASP A 182 -13.02 -3.66 -12.63
N GLN A 183 -12.97 -4.97 -12.37
CA GLN A 183 -13.68 -6.04 -13.08
C GLN A 183 -13.38 -6.11 -14.58
N LYS A 184 -12.12 -5.85 -14.93
CA LYS A 184 -11.60 -5.92 -16.29
C LYS A 184 -10.60 -7.06 -16.42
N THR A 185 -10.68 -7.79 -17.54
CA THR A 185 -9.67 -8.79 -17.95
C THR A 185 -8.49 -8.16 -18.71
N ILE A 186 -8.62 -6.89 -19.09
CA ILE A 186 -7.63 -6.13 -19.85
C ILE A 186 -6.92 -5.12 -18.95
N ILE A 187 -5.59 -5.12 -18.98
CA ILE A 187 -4.75 -4.12 -18.32
C ILE A 187 -4.67 -2.86 -19.20
N ASP A 188 -5.36 -1.81 -18.74
CA ASP A 188 -5.24 -0.46 -19.25
C ASP A 188 -4.01 0.29 -18.66
N PRO A 189 -3.54 1.37 -19.31
CA PRO A 189 -2.42 2.17 -18.80
C PRO A 189 -2.61 2.68 -17.37
N ILE A 190 -3.85 2.93 -16.94
CA ILE A 190 -4.14 3.42 -15.58
C ILE A 190 -3.82 2.38 -14.51
N HIS A 191 -4.15 1.10 -14.72
CA HIS A 191 -3.85 0.03 -13.77
C HIS A 191 -2.34 -0.17 -13.63
N LEU A 192 -1.64 -0.07 -14.76
CA LEU A 192 -0.19 -0.21 -14.80
C LEU A 192 0.52 1.01 -14.18
N ALA A 193 0.01 2.22 -14.41
CA ALA A 193 0.53 3.43 -13.78
C ALA A 193 0.44 3.35 -12.25
N GLU A 194 -0.67 2.83 -11.70
CA GLU A 194 -0.79 2.56 -10.27
C GLU A 194 0.20 1.47 -9.82
N ALA A 195 0.29 0.33 -10.52
CA ALA A 195 1.22 -0.74 -10.18
C ALA A 195 2.70 -0.32 -10.16
N ILE A 196 3.09 0.56 -11.09
CA ILE A 196 4.43 1.15 -11.17
C ILE A 196 4.75 1.93 -9.89
N GLN A 197 3.77 2.64 -9.30
CA GLN A 197 4.01 3.42 -8.07
C GLN A 197 4.42 2.52 -6.90
N TYR A 198 3.86 1.30 -6.81
CA TYR A 198 4.17 0.33 -5.76
C TYR A 198 5.50 -0.40 -5.98
N SER A 199 5.92 -0.56 -7.24
CA SER A 199 7.02 -1.43 -7.64
C SER A 199 8.39 -0.73 -7.67
N ARG A 200 8.47 0.55 -7.28
CA ARG A 200 9.72 1.32 -7.33
C ARG A 200 10.68 0.82 -6.25
N ILE A 201 11.80 0.24 -6.69
CA ILE A 201 12.90 -0.11 -5.78
C ILE A 201 13.59 1.19 -5.36
N LYS A 202 13.45 1.57 -4.10
CA LYS A 202 14.27 2.64 -3.51
C LYS A 202 15.69 2.10 -3.29
N VAL A 203 16.62 2.45 -4.18
CA VAL A 203 18.06 2.14 -4.09
C VAL A 203 18.82 3.30 -3.46
#